data_AF-A0A7X5BPG7-F1
#
_entry.id   AF-A0A7X5BPG7-F1
#
_cell.length_a   1.000
_cell.length_b   1.000
_cell.length_c   1.000
_cell.angle_alpha   90.00
_cell.angle_beta   90.00
_cell.angle_gamma   90.00
#
_symmetry.space_group_name_H-M   'P 1'
#
loop_
_entity.id
_entity.type
_entity.pdbx_description
1 polymer ?
#
loop_
_entity_poly.entity_id
_entity_poly.type
_entity_poly.pdbx_seq_one_letter_code
_entity_poly.pdbx_strand_id
1 'polypeptide(L)' 'MKRYTFSVNIPYHTYLQHYSGAASSVLVHTDEGLRLQLPAVRLRPFLSQLGIKGRFRVVVSAENRFEKLEKIA' A
#
# COMPACT_ATOMS: atom_id res chain seq x y z
N MET A 1 5.54 -18.50 -2.54
CA MET A 1 5.42 -17.07 -2.20
C MET A 1 5.02 -16.32 -3.46
N LYS A 2 4.02 -15.45 -3.40
CA LYS A 2 3.62 -14.60 -4.52
C LYS A 2 4.01 -13.16 -4.23
N ARG A 3 4.31 -12.39 -5.27
CA ARG A 3 4.79 -11.01 -5.17
C ARG A 3 3.99 -10.17 -6.16
N TYR A 4 3.43 -9.07 -5.67
CA TYR A 4 2.73 -8.13 -6.53
C TYR A 4 3.36 -6.76 -6.41
N THR A 5 3.52 -6.08 -7.53
CA THR A 5 4.02 -4.70 -7.56
C THR A 5 2.92 -3.74 -7.97
N PHE A 6 2.94 -2.55 -7.39
CA PHE A 6 1.96 -1.50 -7.64
C PHE A 6 2.57 -0.13 -7.36
N SER A 7 1.98 0.90 -7.97
CA SER A 7 2.35 2.30 -7.71
C SER A 7 1.37 2.91 -6.72
N VAL A 8 1.89 3.69 -5.78
CA VAL A 8 1.08 4.49 -4.86
C VAL A 8 1.42 5.96 -5.07
N ASN A 9 0.37 6.78 -5.15
CA ASN A 9 0.48 8.23 -5.21
C ASN A 9 -0.66 8.84 -4.41
N ILE A 10 -0.49 8.91 -3.08
CA ILE A 10 -1.48 9.43 -2.15
C ILE A 10 -0.90 10.71 -1.53
N PRO A 11 -1.51 11.88 -1.77
CA PRO A 11 -1.09 13.13 -1.13
C PRO A 11 -1.20 13.07 0.40
N TYR A 12 -0.37 13.84 1.10
CA TYR A 12 -0.37 13.85 2.57
C TYR A 12 -1.75 14.19 3.17
N HIS A 13 -2.42 15.22 2.66
CA HIS A 13 -3.76 15.61 3.16
C HIS A 13 -4.79 14.50 2.94
N THR A 14 -4.76 13.85 1.77
CA THR A 14 -5.66 12.73 1.45
C THR A 14 -5.39 11.58 2.41
N TYR A 15 -4.11 11.32 2.70
CA TYR A 15 -3.77 10.27 3.63
C TYR A 15 -4.31 10.55 5.04
N LEU A 16 -4.17 11.78 5.52
CA LEU A 16 -4.71 12.19 6.82
C LEU A 16 -6.24 12.16 6.85
N GLN A 17 -6.91 12.78 5.88
CA GLN A 17 -8.38 12.84 5.87
C GLN A 17 -9.03 11.46 5.81
N HIS A 18 -8.45 10.54 5.04
CA HIS A 18 -9.03 9.22 4.82
C HIS A 18 -8.48 8.13 5.74
N TYR A 19 -7.29 8.30 6.33
CA TYR A 19 -6.64 7.23 7.10
C TYR A 19 -6.11 7.69 8.48
N SER A 20 -6.51 8.87 8.95
CA SER A 20 -6.28 9.32 10.34
C SER A 20 -7.33 8.77 11.33
N GLY A 21 -8.30 7.97 10.87
CA GLY A 21 -9.38 7.38 11.68
C GLY A 21 -9.59 5.88 11.42
N ALA A 22 -10.86 5.44 11.37
CA ALA A 22 -11.27 4.02 11.27
C ALA A 22 -11.31 3.44 9.83
N ALA A 23 -11.16 4.27 8.79
CA ALA A 23 -11.10 3.79 7.41
C ALA A 23 -9.78 3.02 7.20
N SER A 24 -9.91 1.70 7.11
CA SER A 24 -8.85 0.76 7.49
C SER A 24 -8.02 0.22 6.33
N SER A 25 -8.31 0.58 5.07
CA SER A 25 -7.64 -0.03 3.92
C SER A 25 -7.49 0.88 2.70
N VAL A 26 -6.39 0.70 1.97
CA VAL A 26 -6.09 1.28 0.67
C VAL A 26 -6.31 0.22 -0.40
N LEU A 27 -7.06 0.57 -1.44
CA LEU A 27 -7.17 -0.23 -2.64
C LEU A 27 -6.07 0.16 -3.62
N VAL A 28 -5.27 -0.81 -4.05
CA VAL A 28 -4.22 -0.62 -5.04
C VAL A 28 -4.46 -1.56 -6.22
N HIS A 29 -4.07 -1.09 -7.39
CA HIS A 29 -4.04 -1.89 -8.60
C HIS A 29 -2.62 -2.36 -8.84
N THR A 30 -2.43 -3.67 -8.96
CA THR A 30 -1.15 -4.26 -9.30
C THR A 30 -0.88 -4.13 -10.79
N ASP A 31 0.40 -4.25 -11.14
CA ASP A 31 0.86 -4.29 -12.53
C ASP A 31 0.20 -5.45 -13.32
N GLU A 32 -0.06 -6.55 -12.63
CA GLU A 32 -0.76 -7.74 -13.16
C GLU A 32 -2.29 -7.55 -13.29
N GLY A 33 -2.81 -6.35 -13.04
CA GLY A 33 -4.24 -6.03 -13.17
C GLY A 33 -5.11 -6.49 -12.00
N LEU A 34 -4.51 -6.99 -10.92
CA LEU A 34 -5.25 -7.40 -9.72
C LEU A 34 -5.54 -6.19 -8.83
N ARG A 35 -6.67 -6.25 -8.13
CA ARG A 35 -6.99 -5.31 -7.05
C ARG A 35 -6.59 -5.90 -5.71
N LEU A 36 -5.76 -5.19 -4.96
CA LEU A 36 -5.37 -5.55 -3.61
C LEU A 36 -5.91 -4.54 -2.62
N GLN A 37 -6.48 -5.04 -1.54
CA GLN A 37 -6.86 -4.24 -0.38
C GLN A 37 -5.80 -4.42 0.71
N LEU A 38 -5.16 -3.33 1.10
CA LEU A 38 -4.07 -3.32 2.07
C LEU A 38 -4.44 -2.44 3.25
N PRO A 39 -4.16 -2.85 4.50
CA PRO A 39 -4.39 -1.97 5.63
C PRO A 39 -3.60 -0.68 5.51
N ALA A 40 -4.27 0.48 5.61
CA ALA A 40 -3.63 1.79 5.40
C ALA A 40 -2.48 2.05 6.38
N VAL A 41 -2.56 1.45 7.58
CA VAL A 41 -1.51 1.45 8.60
C VAL A 41 -0.17 0.92 8.08
N ARG A 42 -0.19 -0.04 7.15
CA ARG A 42 1.04 -0.61 6.57
C ARG A 42 1.80 0.39 5.69
N LEU A 43 1.11 1.43 5.21
CA LEU A 43 1.73 2.50 4.43
C LEU A 43 2.28 3.65 5.29
N ARG A 44 1.92 3.72 6.60
CA ARG A 44 2.42 4.77 7.52
C ARG A 44 3.94 4.90 7.54
N PRO A 45 4.75 3.83 7.55
CA PRO A 45 6.21 3.95 7.55
C PRO A 45 6.77 4.65 6.30
N PHE A 46 5.98 4.73 5.23
CA PHE A 46 6.37 5.34 3.96
C PHE A 46 5.74 6.73 3.74
N LEU A 47 5.05 7.27 4.75
CA LEU A 47 4.44 8.58 4.71
C LEU A 47 5.52 9.67 4.84
N SER A 48 5.57 10.57 3.88
CA SER A 48 6.42 11.77 3.90
C SER A 48 5.56 13.04 3.92
N GLN A 49 6.20 14.22 4.03
CA GLN A 49 5.52 15.52 3.89
C GLN A 49 4.81 15.67 2.52
N LEU A 50 5.30 14.98 1.48
CA LEU A 50 4.68 14.93 0.15
C LEU A 50 3.57 13.88 0.04
N GLY A 51 3.32 13.10 1.09
CA GLY A 51 2.42 11.95 1.09
C GLY A 51 3.16 10.63 0.88
N ILE A 52 2.44 9.63 0.38
CA ILE A 52 2.98 8.31 0.03
C ILE A 52 3.09 8.25 -1.48
N LYS A 53 4.31 8.32 -1.97
CA LYS A 53 4.61 8.23 -3.39
C LYS A 53 5.76 7.26 -3.63
N GLY A 54 5.57 6.35 -4.58
CA GLY A 54 6.61 5.42 -5.01
C GLY A 54 6.05 4.12 -5.55
N ARG A 55 6.96 3.23 -5.90
CA ARG A 55 6.66 1.86 -6.31
C ARG A 55 6.80 0.94 -5.12
N PHE A 56 5.82 0.08 -4.92
CA PHE A 56 5.73 -0.83 -3.80
C PHE A 56 5.64 -2.27 -4.27
N ARG A 57 6.15 -3.18 -3.45
CA ARG A 57 6.01 -4.62 -3.60
C ARG A 57 5.40 -5.20 -2.35
N VAL A 58 4.30 -5.93 -2.52
CA VAL A 58 3.77 -6.78 -1.46
C VAL A 58 4.19 -8.23 -1.69
N VAL A 59 4.61 -8.89 -0.62
CA VAL A 59 4.88 -10.32 -0.60
C VAL A 59 3.74 -10.98 0.17
N VAL A 60 3.16 -12.01 -0.44
CA VAL A 60 2.13 -12.83 0.19
C VAL A 60 2.54 -14.31 0.20
N SER A 61 2.11 -14.99 1.26
CA SER A 61 2.37 -16.41 1.45
C SER A 61 1.57 -17.26 0.45
N ALA A 62 1.85 -18.57 0.42
CA ALA A 62 1.06 -19.50 -0.40
C ALA A 62 -0.43 -19.53 0.00
N GLU A 63 -0.75 -19.19 1.25
CA GLU A 63 -2.12 -19.06 1.77
C GLU A 63 -2.75 -17.67 1.51
N ASN A 64 -2.13 -16.84 0.65
CA ASN A 64 -2.53 -15.45 0.38
C ASN A 64 -2.53 -14.54 1.62
N ARG A 65 -1.76 -14.88 2.67
CA ARG A 65 -1.55 -14.01 3.83
C ARG A 65 -0.49 -12.96 3.50
N PHE A 66 -0.72 -11.72 3.93
CA PHE A 66 0.30 -10.67 3.83
C PHE A 66 1.54 -11.07 4.63
N GLU A 67 2.71 -10.99 4.01
CA GLU A 67 4.00 -11.19 4.69
C GLU A 67 4.77 -9.87 4.82
N LYS A 68 4.95 -9.12 3.74
CA LYS A 68 5.80 -7.91 3.73
C LYS A 68 5.33 -6.87 2.72
N LEU A 69 5.56 -5.60 3.03
CA LEU A 69 5.44 -4.47 2.11
C LEU A 69 6.78 -3.74 2.04
N GLU A 70 7.28 -3.52 0.83
CA GLU A 70 8.56 -2.88 0.57
C GLU A 70 8.38 -1.76 -0.44
N LYS A 71 9.03 -0.61 -0.21
CA LYS A 71 9.21 0.42 -1.23
C LYS A 71 10.42 0.04 -2.09
N ILE A 72 10.26 0.01 -3.41
CA ILE A 72 11.28 -0.43 -4.37
C ILE A 72 11.73 0.66 -5.35
N ALA A 73 11.00 1.77 -5.44
CA ALA A 73 11.38 3.00 -6.15
C ALA A 73 10.70 4.23 -5.54
#